data_AF-A0A7W3M0N3-F1
#
_entry.id   AF-A0A7W3M0N3-F1
#
_cell.length_a   1.000
_cell.length_b   1.000
_cell.length_c   1.000
_cell.angle_alpha   90.00
_cell.angle_beta   90.00
_cell.angle_gamma   90.00
#
_symmetry.space_group_name_H-M   'P 1'
#
loop_
_entity.id
_entity.type
_entity.pdbx_description
1 polymer ?
#
loop_
_entity_poly.entity_id
_entity_poly.type
_entity_poly.pdbx_seq_one_letter_code
_entity_poly.pdbx_strand_id
1 'polypeptide(L)'
;MAAGEEKTVTLDAGTGREIGLPEADFVLLTQAGLPADAGGYFRTDIPDGPFGLFTVHPLYEDGPALILGGAGSDGGALYFLDVNDGVVVLLCLGDADEEPRFEIVNTTLGAFVRFVRLVGEYERSPRAERPADDGARLVKIAEALQEIDPDAFRHPHRWWAMVIAGLRREVAKRERTHSPAQSHSDAFDRALDRLDEAGWRHVTGREFASATGEYGLLTLPGEFTDAFSADGVLCRDVDVRWRGSLTSQIQSAFAWEGLVVRVPEEPGDGAAEDDFDAAMERLLAAAHGPQEPDEGTVTCLATAETSDLCRILRAFGHLAARGYVAEPALWPTTSGCWQRVAERTGDPGSPRAVFWNTQSHDTAFEPRGDLVDELYLGWAGDPAEIAEALAGTGLTVKAPADEKTAFVLAPAARPRT
;
A
#
# COMPACT_ATOMS: atom_id res chain seq x y z
N MET A 1 -11.67 -17.12 25.02
CA MET A 1 -11.33 -15.69 25.15
C MET A 1 -12.64 -14.94 25.32
N ALA A 2 -12.86 -14.31 26.46
CA ALA A 2 -14.09 -13.55 26.69
C ALA A 2 -14.10 -12.34 25.74
N ALA A 3 -15.18 -12.17 24.97
CA ALA A 3 -15.40 -10.94 24.22
C ALA A 3 -15.37 -9.78 25.23
N GLY A 4 -14.36 -8.91 25.14
CA GLY A 4 -14.35 -7.68 25.93
C GLY A 4 -15.65 -6.92 25.66
N GLU A 5 -16.30 -6.41 26.70
CA GLU A 5 -17.51 -5.61 26.56
C GLU A 5 -17.27 -4.47 25.56
N GLU A 6 -18.20 -4.31 24.61
CA GLU A 6 -18.18 -3.19 23.67
C GLU A 6 -18.27 -1.89 24.48
N LYS A 7 -17.20 -1.09 24.46
CA LYS A 7 -17.21 0.22 25.10
C LYS A 7 -18.09 1.15 24.29
N THR A 8 -19.18 1.64 24.86
CA THR A 8 -20.10 2.58 24.23
C THR A 8 -20.04 3.95 24.89
N VAL A 9 -20.28 5.00 24.11
CA VAL A 9 -20.37 6.40 24.59
C VAL A 9 -21.76 6.96 24.28
N THR A 10 -22.37 7.62 25.26
CA THR A 10 -23.76 8.11 25.17
C THR A 10 -23.81 9.63 25.23
N LEU A 11 -24.76 10.20 24.49
CA LEU A 11 -25.13 11.62 24.56
C LEU A 11 -25.94 11.90 25.83
N ASP A 12 -25.74 13.08 26.43
CA ASP A 12 -26.60 13.54 27.52
C ASP A 12 -28.05 13.76 27.04
N ALA A 13 -29.02 13.25 27.80
CA ALA A 13 -30.43 13.31 27.43
C ALA A 13 -31.01 14.74 27.44
N GLY A 14 -30.40 15.68 28.16
CA GLY A 14 -30.73 17.10 28.10
C GLY A 14 -30.33 17.68 26.75
N THR A 15 -29.07 17.50 26.37
CA THR A 15 -28.54 17.94 25.06
C THR A 15 -29.33 17.34 23.89
N GLY A 16 -29.62 16.03 23.93
CA GLY A 16 -30.40 15.38 22.86
C GLY A 16 -31.81 15.96 22.66
N ARG A 17 -32.47 16.41 23.74
CA ARG A 17 -33.78 17.09 23.65
C ARG A 17 -33.66 18.52 23.14
N GLU A 18 -32.62 19.23 23.58
CA GLU A 18 -32.39 20.63 23.20
C GLU A 18 -32.16 20.78 21.69
N ILE A 19 -31.38 19.87 21.10
CA ILE A 19 -31.09 19.89 19.66
C ILE A 19 -32.25 19.35 18.79
N GLY A 20 -33.27 18.73 19.40
CA GLY A 20 -34.45 18.26 18.69
C GLY A 20 -34.27 16.96 17.91
N LEU A 21 -33.48 16.01 18.43
CA LEU A 21 -33.30 14.70 17.77
C LEU A 21 -34.65 13.99 17.54
N PRO A 22 -34.84 13.34 16.38
CA PRO A 22 -35.92 12.37 16.19
C PRO A 22 -35.88 11.30 17.28
N GLU A 23 -37.04 10.79 17.70
CA GLU A 23 -37.15 9.84 18.83
C GLU A 23 -36.22 8.61 18.66
N ALA A 24 -36.11 8.08 17.44
CA ALA A 24 -35.25 6.94 17.15
C ALA A 24 -33.76 7.25 17.41
N ASP A 25 -33.29 8.41 16.97
CA ASP A 25 -31.90 8.85 17.12
C ASP A 25 -31.62 9.29 18.55
N PHE A 26 -32.60 9.90 19.22
CA PHE A 26 -32.55 10.23 20.63
C PHE A 26 -32.33 8.98 21.48
N VAL A 27 -33.15 7.94 21.31
CA VAL A 27 -33.01 6.68 22.04
C VAL A 27 -31.66 6.03 21.73
N LEU A 28 -31.26 6.03 20.46
CA LEU A 28 -30.01 5.43 20.03
C LEU A 28 -28.79 6.13 20.64
N LEU A 29 -28.70 7.46 20.65
CA LEU A 29 -27.55 8.18 21.19
C LEU A 29 -27.54 8.27 22.72
N THR A 30 -28.70 8.34 23.37
CA THR A 30 -28.77 8.56 24.83
C THR A 30 -28.87 7.27 25.64
N GLN A 31 -29.35 6.17 25.05
CA GLN A 31 -29.54 4.89 25.75
C GLN A 31 -28.65 3.78 25.19
N ALA A 32 -28.62 3.60 23.87
CA ALA A 32 -27.83 2.53 23.26
C ALA A 32 -26.35 2.91 23.10
N GLY A 33 -26.07 4.18 22.83
CA GLY A 33 -24.74 4.74 22.62
C GLY A 33 -24.09 4.39 21.28
N LEU A 34 -23.00 5.11 20.99
CA LEU A 34 -22.08 4.84 19.89
C LEU A 34 -20.97 3.91 20.37
N PRO A 35 -20.53 2.90 19.58
CA PRO A 35 -19.29 2.19 19.87
C PRO A 35 -18.13 3.18 19.95
N ALA A 36 -17.22 3.03 20.91
CA ALA A 36 -16.12 3.99 21.10
C ALA A 36 -15.05 3.92 19.99
N ASP A 37 -14.93 2.79 19.32
CA ASP A 37 -13.86 2.48 18.39
C ASP A 37 -14.28 1.44 17.33
N ALA A 38 -13.91 1.69 16.08
CA ALA A 38 -13.97 0.74 14.98
C ALA A 38 -12.67 0.75 14.15
N GLY A 39 -11.53 0.79 14.84
CA GLY A 39 -10.20 0.83 14.24
C GLY A 39 -9.94 2.15 13.52
N GLY A 40 -9.30 2.08 12.36
CA GLY A 40 -8.98 3.27 11.55
C GLY A 40 -10.20 4.00 10.97
N TYR A 41 -11.42 3.47 11.12
CA TYR A 41 -12.60 3.96 10.42
C TYR A 41 -13.55 4.81 11.27
N PHE A 42 -13.49 4.67 12.60
CA PHE A 42 -14.29 5.47 13.53
C PHE A 42 -13.68 5.44 14.93
N ARG A 43 -13.63 6.59 15.60
CA ARG A 43 -13.32 6.71 17.03
C ARG A 43 -14.07 7.87 17.67
N THR A 44 -14.46 7.70 18.93
CA THR A 44 -15.02 8.79 19.74
C THR A 44 -13.95 9.59 20.47
N ASP A 45 -12.73 9.07 20.56
CA ASP A 45 -11.56 9.76 21.12
C ASP A 45 -11.01 10.74 20.09
N ILE A 46 -11.62 11.92 20.03
CA ILE A 46 -11.22 13.04 19.18
C ILE A 46 -10.75 14.20 20.05
N PRO A 47 -9.83 15.07 19.56
CA PRO A 47 -9.27 16.15 20.36
C PRO A 47 -10.35 17.04 20.99
N ASP A 48 -10.17 17.37 22.26
CA ASP A 48 -10.98 18.37 22.95
C ASP A 48 -10.82 19.74 22.25
N GLY A 49 -11.92 20.42 21.97
CA GLY A 49 -11.89 21.68 21.23
C GLY A 49 -13.25 22.06 20.63
N PRO A 50 -13.27 22.99 19.65
CA PRO A 50 -14.52 23.37 19.01
C PRO A 50 -15.22 22.16 18.38
N PHE A 51 -14.49 21.18 17.86
CA PHE A 51 -15.04 19.96 17.25
C PHE A 51 -15.02 18.73 18.17
N GLY A 52 -15.22 18.93 19.47
CA GLY A 52 -15.27 17.83 20.44
C GLY A 52 -16.47 16.90 20.22
N LEU A 53 -16.41 15.69 20.81
CA LEU A 53 -17.49 14.72 20.72
C LEU A 53 -18.81 15.30 21.26
N PHE A 54 -19.90 15.10 20.51
CA PHE A 54 -21.24 15.63 20.81
C PHE A 54 -21.33 17.15 20.95
N THR A 55 -20.33 17.89 20.46
CA THR A 55 -20.49 19.33 20.26
C THR A 55 -21.47 19.59 19.12
N VAL A 56 -22.25 20.66 19.28
CA VAL A 56 -23.27 21.07 18.33
C VAL A 56 -22.79 22.30 17.59
N HIS A 57 -22.78 22.23 16.25
CA HIS A 57 -22.42 23.34 15.39
C HIS A 57 -23.58 23.70 14.46
N PRO A 58 -23.74 24.97 14.08
CA PRO A 58 -24.63 25.29 12.98
C PRO A 58 -24.02 24.78 11.67
N LEU A 59 -24.69 23.85 10.99
CA LEU A 59 -24.51 23.65 9.55
C LEU A 59 -25.19 24.83 8.85
N TYR A 60 -24.52 25.40 7.84
CA TYR A 60 -25.03 26.49 6.99
C TYR A 60 -26.55 26.53 6.88
N GLU A 61 -27.19 27.64 7.27
CA GLU A 61 -28.64 27.99 7.17
C GLU A 61 -29.73 26.90 7.45
N ASP A 62 -29.37 25.64 7.65
CA ASP A 62 -30.23 24.46 7.43
C ASP A 62 -30.32 23.53 8.65
N GLY A 63 -29.59 23.77 9.75
CA GLY A 63 -29.81 23.01 11.00
C GLY A 63 -28.61 22.78 11.91
N PRO A 64 -28.82 22.17 13.10
CA PRO A 64 -27.72 21.78 13.98
C PRO A 64 -27.02 20.50 13.48
N ALA A 65 -25.69 20.55 13.49
CA ALA A 65 -24.76 19.46 13.26
C ALA A 65 -24.27 18.92 14.60
N LEU A 66 -24.38 17.61 14.86
CA LEU A 66 -23.83 16.99 16.06
C LEU A 66 -22.59 16.16 15.73
N ILE A 67 -21.44 16.47 16.33
CA ILE A 67 -20.21 15.69 16.11
C ILE A 67 -20.34 14.31 16.74
N LEU A 68 -20.10 13.26 15.95
CA LEU A 68 -20.22 11.86 16.38
C LEU A 68 -18.87 11.19 16.67
N GLY A 69 -17.80 11.65 16.03
CA GLY A 69 -16.47 11.05 16.13
C GLY A 69 -15.58 11.41 14.96
N GLY A 70 -14.41 10.76 14.86
CA GLY A 70 -13.44 10.97 13.79
C GLY A 70 -13.13 9.71 13.00
N ALA A 71 -12.63 9.88 11.78
CA ALA A 71 -12.03 8.82 10.95
C ALA A 71 -10.51 9.04 10.84
N GLY A 72 -9.76 7.94 10.71
CA GLY A 72 -8.31 7.94 10.65
C GLY A 72 -7.62 8.17 12.01
N SER A 73 -6.33 7.84 12.08
CA SER A 73 -5.50 8.03 13.29
C SER A 73 -5.20 9.51 13.57
N ASP A 74 -5.29 10.37 12.56
CA ASP A 74 -4.70 11.71 12.60
C ASP A 74 -5.76 12.81 12.77
N GLY A 75 -7.05 12.45 12.81
CA GLY A 75 -8.13 13.40 13.06
C GLY A 75 -8.45 14.34 11.90
N GLY A 76 -7.88 14.10 10.71
CA GLY A 76 -8.16 14.86 9.49
C GLY A 76 -9.57 14.68 8.93
N ALA A 77 -10.40 13.80 9.50
CA ALA A 77 -11.79 13.66 9.12
C ALA A 77 -12.73 13.44 10.31
N LEU A 78 -13.90 14.06 10.25
CA LEU A 78 -14.91 14.07 11.32
C LEU A 78 -16.26 13.62 10.79
N TYR A 79 -16.98 12.80 11.56
CA TYR A 79 -18.37 12.49 11.32
C TYR A 79 -19.26 13.46 12.09
N PHE A 80 -20.26 14.00 11.41
CA PHE A 80 -21.32 14.74 12.05
C PHE A 80 -22.69 14.24 11.58
N LEU A 81 -23.66 14.28 12.49
CA LEU A 81 -25.06 14.05 12.20
C LEU A 81 -25.70 15.37 11.80
N ASP A 82 -26.31 15.42 10.62
CA ASP A 82 -27.33 16.41 10.32
C ASP A 82 -28.59 16.05 11.10
N VAL A 83 -28.94 16.84 12.11
CA VAL A 83 -30.06 16.53 13.01
C VAL A 83 -31.41 16.62 12.30
N ASN A 84 -31.53 17.42 11.24
CA ASN A 84 -32.78 17.61 10.53
C ASN A 84 -33.06 16.47 9.55
N ASP A 85 -32.04 16.07 8.80
CA ASP A 85 -32.16 15.02 7.78
C ASP A 85 -31.87 13.62 8.33
N GLY A 86 -31.26 13.52 9.52
CA GLY A 86 -30.89 12.25 10.15
C GLY A 86 -29.74 11.51 9.45
N VAL A 87 -29.06 12.18 8.52
CA VAL A 87 -27.94 11.64 7.74
C VAL A 87 -26.61 11.91 8.43
N VAL A 88 -25.65 11.01 8.26
CA VAL A 88 -24.27 11.25 8.72
C VAL A 88 -23.42 11.69 7.54
N VAL A 89 -22.64 12.73 7.78
CA VAL A 89 -21.74 13.33 6.81
C VAL A 89 -20.31 13.20 7.33
N LEU A 90 -19.41 12.86 6.42
CA LEU A 90 -17.97 12.91 6.64
C LEU A 90 -17.44 14.25 6.16
N LEU A 91 -16.82 14.98 7.07
CA LEU A 91 -16.03 16.17 6.80
C LEU A 91 -14.57 15.77 6.70
N CYS A 92 -13.97 15.92 5.53
CA CYS A 92 -12.53 15.86 5.38
C CYS A 92 -11.95 17.26 5.48
N LEU A 93 -11.18 17.49 6.54
CA LEU A 93 -10.38 18.70 6.72
C LEU A 93 -9.14 18.51 5.84
N GLY A 94 -9.10 19.20 4.69
CA GLY A 94 -7.91 19.21 3.85
C GLY A 94 -6.74 19.93 4.53
N ASP A 95 -5.63 20.05 3.83
CA ASP A 95 -4.52 20.92 4.26
C ASP A 95 -4.99 22.39 4.36
N ALA A 96 -4.19 23.25 4.99
CA ALA A 96 -4.56 24.64 5.30
C ALA A 96 -5.07 25.46 4.11
N ASP A 97 -4.73 25.06 2.88
CA ASP A 97 -5.10 25.71 1.62
C ASP A 97 -6.19 24.97 0.81
N GLU A 98 -6.70 23.83 1.27
CA GLU A 98 -7.79 23.10 0.60
C GLU A 98 -9.16 23.39 1.25
N GLU A 99 -10.19 23.56 0.40
CA GLU A 99 -11.56 23.69 0.88
C GLU A 99 -12.04 22.37 1.55
N PRO A 100 -12.73 22.44 2.70
CA PRO A 100 -13.26 21.26 3.35
C PRO A 100 -14.23 20.50 2.45
N ARG A 101 -14.07 19.18 2.39
CA ARG A 101 -14.93 18.32 1.55
C ARG A 101 -15.96 17.63 2.41
N PHE A 102 -17.21 17.65 1.94
CA PHE A 102 -18.34 17.04 2.60
C PHE A 102 -18.87 15.88 1.76
N GLU A 103 -19.06 14.72 2.38
CA GLU A 103 -19.70 13.57 1.75
C GLU A 103 -20.76 12.99 2.69
N ILE A 104 -22.01 12.89 2.22
CA ILE A 104 -23.03 12.09 2.90
C ILE A 104 -22.60 10.63 2.78
N VAL A 105 -22.28 10.00 3.91
CA VAL A 105 -21.74 8.63 3.92
C VAL A 105 -22.84 7.58 3.96
N ASN A 106 -24.03 7.92 4.45
CA ASN A 106 -25.15 7.00 4.59
C ASN A 106 -26.49 7.76 4.83
N THR A 107 -27.62 7.04 4.83
CA THR A 107 -28.98 7.60 4.82
C THR A 107 -29.61 7.80 6.21
N THR A 108 -29.13 7.13 7.27
CA THR A 108 -29.71 7.22 8.62
C THR A 108 -28.68 6.98 9.73
N LEU A 109 -28.77 7.66 10.87
CA LEU A 109 -27.88 7.42 12.02
C LEU A 109 -27.87 5.93 12.47
N GLY A 110 -29.02 5.26 12.44
CA GLY A 110 -29.11 3.83 12.77
C GLY A 110 -28.25 2.94 11.86
N ALA A 111 -28.24 3.22 10.56
CA ALA A 111 -27.38 2.52 9.61
C ALA A 111 -25.89 2.80 9.90
N PHE A 112 -25.54 4.04 10.20
CA PHE A 112 -24.18 4.42 10.60
C PHE A 112 -23.68 3.65 11.82
N VAL A 113 -24.47 3.57 12.88
CA VAL A 113 -24.09 2.79 14.07
C VAL A 113 -23.93 1.31 13.75
N ARG A 114 -24.75 0.76 12.85
CA ARG A 114 -24.58 -0.62 12.38
C ARG A 114 -23.26 -0.82 11.62
N PHE A 115 -22.89 0.13 10.76
CA PHE A 115 -21.58 0.15 10.10
C PHE A 115 -20.44 0.13 11.11
N VAL A 116 -20.42 1.06 12.07
CA VAL A 116 -19.37 1.15 13.09
C VAL A 116 -19.26 -0.15 13.89
N ARG A 117 -20.40 -0.75 14.28
CA ARG A 117 -20.41 -2.03 15.01
C ARG A 117 -19.83 -3.19 14.20
N LEU A 118 -20.30 -3.38 12.97
CA LEU A 118 -19.88 -4.51 12.14
C LEU A 118 -18.40 -4.40 11.75
N VAL A 119 -17.95 -3.20 11.37
CA VAL A 119 -16.54 -2.95 11.05
C VAL A 119 -15.67 -3.04 12.31
N GLY A 120 -16.11 -2.48 13.44
CA GLY A 120 -15.38 -2.56 14.70
C GLY A 120 -15.26 -3.99 15.23
N GLU A 121 -16.30 -4.82 15.07
CA GLU A 121 -16.24 -6.25 15.43
C GLU A 121 -15.27 -7.03 14.54
N TYR A 122 -15.16 -6.65 13.27
CA TYR A 122 -14.16 -7.19 12.37
C TYR A 122 -12.75 -6.74 12.77
N GLU A 123 -12.56 -5.45 13.08
CA GLU A 123 -11.26 -4.88 13.40
C GLU A 123 -10.71 -5.30 14.77
N ARG A 124 -11.58 -5.63 15.74
CA ARG A 124 -11.22 -6.10 17.08
C ARG A 124 -10.42 -7.41 17.10
N SER A 125 -10.52 -8.25 16.06
CA SER A 125 -9.71 -9.47 15.97
C SER A 125 -8.26 -9.11 15.60
N PRO A 126 -7.25 -9.48 16.42
CA PRO A 126 -5.85 -9.22 16.09
C PRO A 126 -5.51 -9.76 14.70
N ARG A 127 -4.87 -8.94 13.86
CA ARG A 127 -4.61 -9.27 12.44
C ARG A 127 -3.89 -10.61 12.26
N ALA A 128 -2.98 -10.95 13.16
CA ALA A 128 -2.21 -12.20 13.17
C ALA A 128 -3.03 -13.44 13.59
N GLU A 129 -4.20 -13.23 14.20
CA GLU A 129 -5.07 -14.28 14.72
C GLU A 129 -6.38 -14.41 13.92
N ARG A 130 -6.53 -13.63 12.83
CA ARG A 130 -7.74 -13.70 11.99
C ARG A 130 -7.78 -15.03 11.21
N PRO A 131 -8.93 -15.71 11.17
CA PRO A 131 -9.07 -17.02 10.53
C PRO A 131 -8.96 -16.95 9.00
N ALA A 132 -8.73 -18.11 8.37
CA ALA A 132 -8.54 -18.26 6.92
C ALA A 132 -9.78 -17.89 6.07
N ASP A 133 -10.94 -17.64 6.69
CA ASP A 133 -12.19 -17.24 6.03
C ASP A 133 -12.48 -15.73 6.14
N ASP A 134 -11.46 -14.91 6.45
CA ASP A 134 -11.58 -13.46 6.65
C ASP A 134 -12.24 -12.76 5.45
N GLY A 135 -11.90 -13.18 4.23
CA GLY A 135 -12.52 -12.68 3.00
C GLY A 135 -14.02 -12.97 2.93
N ALA A 136 -14.45 -14.18 3.29
CA ALA A 136 -15.86 -14.57 3.33
C ALA A 136 -16.64 -13.80 4.41
N ARG A 137 -15.99 -13.48 5.54
CA ARG A 137 -16.58 -12.63 6.59
C ARG A 137 -16.82 -11.21 6.09
N LEU A 138 -15.86 -10.61 5.36
CA LEU A 138 -16.05 -9.29 4.75
C LEU A 138 -17.10 -9.26 3.63
N VAL A 139 -17.31 -10.38 2.93
CA VAL A 139 -18.44 -10.51 1.99
C VAL A 139 -19.77 -10.38 2.74
N LYS A 140 -19.94 -11.14 3.83
CA LYS A 140 -21.16 -11.09 4.64
C LYS A 140 -21.39 -9.73 5.28
N ILE A 141 -20.33 -9.07 5.75
CA ILE A 141 -20.45 -7.70 6.30
C ILE A 141 -20.92 -6.73 5.22
N ALA A 142 -20.34 -6.79 4.02
CA ALA A 142 -20.76 -5.93 2.91
C ALA A 142 -22.21 -6.15 2.51
N GLU A 143 -22.65 -7.41 2.39
CA GLU A 143 -24.04 -7.77 2.07
C GLU A 143 -25.01 -7.24 3.13
N ALA A 144 -24.69 -7.42 4.42
CA ALA A 144 -25.51 -6.92 5.52
C ALA A 144 -25.60 -5.39 5.52
N LEU A 145 -24.49 -4.70 5.26
CA LEU A 145 -24.47 -3.24 5.18
C LEU A 145 -25.23 -2.72 3.96
N GLN A 146 -25.13 -3.39 2.82
CA GLN A 146 -25.86 -3.04 1.61
C GLN A 146 -27.37 -3.25 1.76
N GLU A 147 -27.80 -4.27 2.52
CA GLU A 147 -29.21 -4.46 2.86
C GLU A 147 -29.74 -3.34 3.76
N ILE A 148 -28.92 -2.88 4.72
CA ILE A 148 -29.26 -1.79 5.65
C ILE A 148 -29.31 -0.44 4.92
N ASP A 149 -28.33 -0.17 4.06
CA ASP A 149 -28.21 1.08 3.32
C ASP A 149 -27.69 0.86 1.89
N PRO A 150 -28.60 0.63 0.92
CA PRO A 150 -28.24 0.43 -0.47
C PRO A 150 -27.55 1.65 -1.11
N ASP A 151 -27.89 2.86 -0.67
CA ASP A 151 -27.37 4.10 -1.26
C ASP A 151 -25.89 4.31 -0.92
N ALA A 152 -25.46 3.88 0.27
CA ALA A 152 -24.05 3.85 0.67
C ALA A 152 -23.18 2.93 -0.20
N PHE A 153 -23.77 2.02 -0.98
CA PHE A 153 -23.08 1.12 -1.93
C PHE A 153 -23.42 1.38 -3.39
N ARG A 154 -24.24 2.39 -3.70
CA ARG A 154 -24.70 2.67 -5.06
C ARG A 154 -23.56 3.06 -6.02
N HIS A 155 -22.44 3.55 -5.50
CA HIS A 155 -21.22 3.83 -6.27
C HIS A 155 -19.99 3.29 -5.54
N PRO A 156 -18.99 2.72 -6.25
CA PRO A 156 -17.76 2.21 -5.64
C PRO A 156 -16.89 3.27 -4.94
N HIS A 157 -17.20 4.56 -5.14
CA HIS A 157 -16.49 5.70 -4.51
C HIS A 157 -17.25 6.29 -3.33
N ARG A 158 -18.35 5.67 -2.91
CA ARG A 158 -18.97 6.02 -1.63
C ARG A 158 -18.07 5.55 -0.49
N TRP A 159 -18.01 6.34 0.57
CA TRP A 159 -17.17 6.05 1.73
C TRP A 159 -17.25 4.60 2.22
N TRP A 160 -18.45 4.04 2.43
CA TRP A 160 -18.61 2.65 2.91
C TRP A 160 -18.09 1.62 1.92
N ALA A 161 -18.38 1.80 0.63
CA ALA A 161 -17.86 0.93 -0.43
C ALA A 161 -16.33 0.96 -0.47
N MET A 162 -15.72 2.14 -0.28
CA MET A 162 -14.27 2.31 -0.21
C MET A 162 -13.67 1.64 1.03
N VAL A 163 -14.30 1.76 2.20
CA VAL A 163 -13.85 1.10 3.44
C VAL A 163 -13.85 -0.42 3.27
N ILE A 164 -14.94 -1.00 2.79
CA ILE A 164 -15.05 -2.45 2.55
C ILE A 164 -14.04 -2.91 1.49
N ALA A 165 -13.88 -2.15 0.40
CA ALA A 165 -12.88 -2.47 -0.62
C ALA A 165 -11.45 -2.42 -0.05
N GLY A 166 -11.13 -1.41 0.77
CA GLY A 166 -9.87 -1.31 1.48
C GLY A 166 -9.61 -2.51 2.39
N LEU A 167 -10.57 -2.87 3.23
CA LEU A 167 -10.48 -4.04 4.10
C LEU A 167 -10.26 -5.33 3.29
N ARG A 168 -10.98 -5.52 2.18
CA ARG A 168 -10.81 -6.69 1.31
C ARG A 168 -9.43 -6.73 0.65
N ARG A 169 -8.91 -5.58 0.21
CA ARG A 169 -7.54 -5.48 -0.32
C ARG A 169 -6.52 -5.90 0.74
N GLU A 170 -6.69 -5.47 1.99
CA GLU A 170 -5.81 -5.89 3.09
C GLU A 170 -5.90 -7.39 3.43
N VAL A 171 -7.08 -8.01 3.30
CA VAL A 171 -7.18 -9.49 3.39
C VAL A 171 -6.44 -10.14 2.23
N ALA A 172 -6.74 -9.72 1.00
CA ALA A 172 -6.11 -10.28 -0.20
C ALA A 172 -4.60 -10.14 -0.12
N LYS A 173 -4.06 -8.97 0.23
CA LYS A 173 -2.63 -8.72 0.44
C LYS A 173 -2.00 -9.75 1.39
N ARG A 174 -2.62 -10.02 2.54
CA ARG A 174 -2.14 -11.01 3.52
C ARG A 174 -2.17 -12.46 3.01
N GLU A 175 -3.25 -12.84 2.34
CA GLU A 175 -3.36 -14.18 1.71
C GLU A 175 -2.30 -14.34 0.61
N ARG A 176 -2.06 -13.27 -0.14
CA ARG A 176 -1.09 -13.20 -1.24
C ARG A 176 0.36 -13.29 -0.78
N THR A 177 0.71 -12.74 0.39
CA THR A 177 2.08 -12.85 0.95
C THR A 177 2.57 -14.30 1.10
N HIS A 178 1.65 -15.29 1.16
CA HIS A 178 1.97 -16.68 1.48
C HIS A 178 1.79 -17.66 0.30
N SER A 179 1.41 -17.21 -0.89
CA SER A 179 1.17 -18.07 -2.05
C SER A 179 1.65 -17.39 -3.34
N PRO A 180 2.12 -18.14 -4.35
CA PRO A 180 2.48 -17.54 -5.65
C PRO A 180 1.26 -16.89 -6.31
N ALA A 181 1.51 -15.88 -7.16
CA ALA A 181 0.45 -15.25 -7.93
C ALA A 181 -0.26 -16.27 -8.85
N GLN A 182 -1.58 -16.21 -8.91
CA GLN A 182 -2.40 -17.18 -9.66
C GLN A 182 -2.59 -16.79 -11.13
N SER A 183 -2.42 -15.50 -11.46
CA SER A 183 -2.56 -14.94 -12.81
C SER A 183 -1.68 -13.69 -12.95
N HIS A 184 -1.53 -13.15 -14.17
CA HIS A 184 -0.81 -11.88 -14.36
C HIS A 184 -1.54 -10.70 -13.73
N SER A 185 -2.88 -10.71 -13.71
CA SER A 185 -3.67 -9.68 -13.02
C SER A 185 -3.40 -9.73 -11.51
N ASP A 186 -3.36 -10.92 -10.91
CA ASP A 186 -3.02 -11.07 -9.49
C ASP A 186 -1.57 -10.63 -9.21
N ALA A 187 -0.63 -11.02 -10.08
CA ALA A 187 0.77 -10.58 -10.00
C ALA A 187 0.91 -9.06 -10.10
N PHE A 188 0.12 -8.40 -10.95
CA PHE A 188 0.14 -6.96 -11.14
C PHE A 188 -0.34 -6.25 -9.88
N ASP A 189 -1.46 -6.68 -9.31
CA ASP A 189 -1.99 -6.11 -8.06
C ASP A 189 -1.02 -6.29 -6.89
N ARG A 190 -0.35 -7.45 -6.79
CA ARG A 190 0.66 -7.71 -5.76
C ARG A 190 1.89 -6.82 -5.91
N ALA A 191 2.31 -6.55 -7.15
CA ALA A 191 3.41 -5.63 -7.41
C ALA A 191 3.06 -4.21 -6.95
N LEU A 192 1.82 -3.76 -7.16
CA LEU A 192 1.33 -2.48 -6.63
C LEU A 192 1.27 -2.48 -5.10
N ASP A 193 0.79 -3.56 -4.48
CA ASP A 193 0.76 -3.70 -3.01
C ASP A 193 2.18 -3.61 -2.41
N ARG A 194 3.18 -4.19 -3.08
CA ARG A 194 4.58 -4.14 -2.67
C ARG A 194 5.17 -2.73 -2.81
N LEU A 195 4.77 -1.99 -3.83
CA LEU A 195 5.16 -0.59 -3.98
C LEU A 195 4.51 0.29 -2.90
N ASP A 196 3.24 0.03 -2.58
CA ASP A 196 2.54 0.68 -1.47
C ASP A 196 3.24 0.45 -0.12
N GLU A 197 3.69 -0.77 0.18
CA GLU A 197 4.51 -1.07 1.35
C GLU A 197 5.87 -0.35 1.35
N ALA A 198 6.42 -0.09 0.17
CA ALA A 198 7.66 0.66 0.00
C ALA A 198 7.45 2.20 0.05
N GLY A 199 6.23 2.67 0.30
CA GLY A 199 5.89 4.09 0.42
C GLY A 199 5.48 4.77 -0.89
N TRP A 200 5.16 3.99 -1.93
CA TRP A 200 4.54 4.53 -3.14
C TRP A 200 3.03 4.66 -2.95
N ARG A 201 2.40 5.59 -3.67
CA ARG A 201 0.95 5.78 -3.64
C ARG A 201 0.37 5.64 -5.03
N HIS A 202 -0.56 4.71 -5.19
CA HIS A 202 -1.38 4.63 -6.39
C HIS A 202 -2.48 5.70 -6.33
N VAL A 203 -2.45 6.64 -7.28
CA VAL A 203 -3.32 7.81 -7.34
C VAL A 203 -4.10 7.87 -8.66
N THR A 204 -5.21 8.59 -8.64
CA THR A 204 -5.98 8.86 -9.86
C THR A 204 -5.21 9.77 -10.81
N GLY A 205 -5.52 9.75 -12.11
CA GLY A 205 -4.85 10.64 -13.07
C GLY A 205 -5.04 12.13 -12.77
N ARG A 206 -6.16 12.52 -12.13
CA ARG A 206 -6.41 13.89 -11.66
C ARG A 206 -5.46 14.26 -10.51
N GLU A 207 -5.36 13.39 -9.52
CA GLU A 207 -4.49 13.57 -8.36
C GLU A 207 -3.01 13.56 -8.77
N PHE A 208 -2.64 12.68 -9.71
CA PHE A 208 -1.31 12.67 -10.30
C PHE A 208 -0.97 14.00 -10.99
N ALA A 209 -1.94 14.71 -11.56
CA ALA A 209 -1.69 16.02 -12.19
C ALA A 209 -1.47 17.15 -11.18
N SER A 210 -1.96 17.03 -9.94
CA SER A 210 -1.92 18.09 -8.92
C SER A 210 -0.97 17.82 -7.75
N ALA A 211 -0.67 16.56 -7.44
CA ALA A 211 0.12 16.19 -6.27
C ALA A 211 1.63 16.41 -6.49
N THR A 212 2.31 17.02 -5.53
CA THR A 212 3.77 17.22 -5.57
C THR A 212 4.41 16.84 -4.23
N GLY A 213 5.50 16.07 -4.27
CA GLY A 213 6.62 16.27 -3.34
C GLY A 213 6.56 15.68 -1.93
N GLU A 214 6.21 14.41 -1.74
CA GLU A 214 6.53 13.74 -0.46
C GLU A 214 6.73 12.21 -0.57
N TYR A 215 6.07 11.57 -1.54
CA TYR A 215 6.11 10.12 -1.77
C TYR A 215 6.16 9.81 -3.27
N GLY A 216 6.58 8.58 -3.62
CA GLY A 216 6.51 8.10 -5.00
C GLY A 216 5.05 7.97 -5.43
N LEU A 217 4.69 8.50 -6.59
CA LEU A 217 3.34 8.42 -7.14
C LEU A 217 3.29 7.44 -8.31
N LEU A 218 2.21 6.67 -8.40
CA LEU A 218 1.90 5.81 -9.54
C LEU A 218 0.49 6.15 -10.04
N THR A 219 0.30 6.18 -11.35
CA THR A 219 -1.05 6.23 -11.93
C THR A 219 -1.15 5.32 -13.14
N LEU A 220 -2.28 4.63 -13.23
CA LEU A 220 -2.60 3.68 -14.30
C LEU A 220 -3.53 4.33 -15.34
N PRO A 221 -3.48 3.88 -16.61
CA PRO A 221 -4.46 4.23 -17.62
C PRO A 221 -5.87 3.84 -17.16
N GLY A 222 -6.88 4.66 -17.46
CA GLY A 222 -8.26 4.39 -17.03
C GLY A 222 -8.81 3.04 -17.50
N GLU A 223 -8.31 2.53 -18.63
CA GLU A 223 -8.72 1.27 -19.27
C GLU A 223 -7.70 0.14 -19.06
N PHE A 224 -6.83 0.21 -18.04
CA PHE A 224 -5.75 -0.77 -17.87
C PHE A 224 -6.27 -2.20 -17.66
N THR A 225 -7.47 -2.36 -17.10
CA THR A 225 -8.11 -3.67 -16.89
C THR A 225 -8.35 -4.42 -18.20
N ASP A 226 -8.57 -3.69 -19.30
CA ASP A 226 -8.76 -4.29 -20.63
C ASP A 226 -7.48 -4.89 -21.21
N ALA A 227 -6.33 -4.66 -20.55
CA ALA A 227 -5.08 -5.32 -20.90
C ALA A 227 -5.06 -6.79 -20.46
N PHE A 228 -5.95 -7.21 -19.57
CA PHE A 228 -6.06 -8.57 -19.06
C PHE A 228 -7.23 -9.31 -19.69
N SER A 229 -7.02 -10.59 -19.99
CA SER A 229 -8.11 -11.52 -20.32
C SER A 229 -8.97 -11.85 -19.09
N ALA A 230 -10.12 -12.50 -19.32
CA ALA A 230 -10.99 -12.96 -18.25
C ALA A 230 -10.30 -13.94 -17.28
N ASP A 231 -9.32 -14.71 -17.75
CA ASP A 231 -8.52 -15.63 -16.94
C ASP A 231 -7.31 -14.92 -16.27
N GLY A 232 -7.21 -13.59 -16.40
CA GLY A 232 -6.18 -12.77 -15.77
C GLY A 232 -4.82 -12.82 -16.47
N VAL A 233 -4.73 -13.35 -17.70
CA VAL A 233 -3.50 -13.28 -18.52
C VAL A 233 -3.36 -11.88 -19.10
N LEU A 234 -2.19 -11.26 -18.93
CA LEU A 234 -1.82 -9.99 -19.55
C LEU A 234 -1.68 -10.17 -21.08
N CYS A 235 -2.57 -9.55 -21.84
CA CYS A 235 -2.66 -9.66 -23.30
C CYS A 235 -2.11 -8.43 -24.04
N ARG A 236 -1.97 -7.29 -23.35
CA ARG A 236 -1.42 -6.04 -23.90
C ARG A 236 -0.51 -5.39 -22.87
N ASP A 237 0.47 -4.63 -23.36
CA ASP A 237 1.34 -3.85 -22.50
C ASP A 237 0.53 -2.82 -21.68
N VAL A 238 0.95 -2.59 -20.43
CA VAL A 238 0.35 -1.61 -19.53
C VAL A 238 1.40 -0.57 -19.18
N ASP A 239 1.17 0.65 -19.63
CA ASP A 239 1.99 1.80 -19.25
C ASP A 239 1.62 2.28 -17.85
N VAL A 240 2.60 2.42 -16.97
CA VAL A 240 2.44 2.94 -15.62
C VAL A 240 3.21 4.25 -15.54
N ARG A 241 2.48 5.34 -15.33
CA ARG A 241 3.10 6.65 -15.11
C ARG A 241 3.55 6.74 -13.66
N TRP A 242 4.74 7.28 -13.46
CA TRP A 242 5.34 7.41 -12.14
C TRP A 242 5.91 8.81 -11.95
N ARG A 243 5.92 9.29 -10.71
CA ARG A 243 6.60 10.52 -10.31
C ARG A 243 7.32 10.29 -8.99
N GLY A 244 8.61 10.56 -8.96
CA GLY A 244 9.46 10.48 -7.78
C GLY A 244 9.97 9.07 -7.47
N SER A 245 10.94 9.01 -6.56
CA SER A 245 11.65 7.78 -6.16
C SER A 245 12.39 7.09 -7.35
N LEU A 246 12.85 5.86 -7.14
CA LEU A 246 13.75 5.13 -8.03
C LEU A 246 12.99 4.12 -8.89
N THR A 247 13.18 4.16 -10.21
CA THR A 247 12.58 3.21 -11.17
C THR A 247 12.98 1.76 -10.90
N SER A 248 14.16 1.53 -10.32
CA SER A 248 14.62 0.21 -9.87
C SER A 248 13.72 -0.43 -8.82
N GLN A 249 13.03 0.36 -7.98
CA GLN A 249 12.02 -0.14 -7.05
C GLN A 249 10.78 -0.63 -7.79
N ILE A 250 10.30 0.13 -8.78
CA ILE A 250 9.18 -0.30 -9.62
C ILE A 250 9.53 -1.59 -10.36
N GLN A 251 10.68 -1.62 -11.04
CA GLN A 251 11.12 -2.79 -11.80
C GLN A 251 11.25 -4.03 -10.91
N SER A 252 11.85 -3.87 -9.72
CA SER A 252 12.01 -4.95 -8.74
C SER A 252 10.66 -5.44 -8.17
N ALA A 253 9.73 -4.53 -7.87
CA ALA A 253 8.44 -4.91 -7.31
C ALA A 253 7.60 -5.76 -8.28
N PHE A 254 7.65 -5.43 -9.57
CA PHE A 254 6.99 -6.24 -10.61
C PHE A 254 7.71 -7.57 -10.87
N ALA A 255 9.05 -7.56 -10.89
CA ALA A 255 9.83 -8.76 -11.12
C ALA A 255 9.72 -9.78 -9.96
N TRP A 256 9.45 -9.32 -8.73
CA TRP A 256 9.08 -10.20 -7.60
C TRP A 256 7.87 -11.08 -7.89
N GLU A 257 6.91 -10.55 -8.64
CA GLU A 257 5.68 -11.23 -9.03
C GLU A 257 5.80 -11.90 -10.42
N GLY A 258 7.01 -11.92 -10.99
CA GLY A 258 7.30 -12.55 -12.28
C GLY A 258 6.88 -11.73 -13.49
N LEU A 259 6.58 -10.44 -13.32
CA LEU A 259 6.24 -9.52 -14.40
C LEU A 259 7.47 -8.77 -14.89
N VAL A 260 7.59 -8.62 -16.21
CA VAL A 260 8.68 -7.85 -16.83
C VAL A 260 8.23 -6.42 -17.05
N VAL A 261 8.91 -5.48 -16.41
CA VAL A 261 8.73 -4.04 -16.63
C VAL A 261 9.91 -3.47 -17.37
N ARG A 262 9.62 -2.77 -18.46
CA ARG A 262 10.58 -1.94 -19.19
C ARG A 262 10.61 -0.55 -18.59
N VAL A 263 11.75 -0.15 -18.04
CA VAL A 263 12.02 1.23 -17.63
C VAL A 263 12.44 2.07 -18.85
N PRO A 264 12.18 3.39 -18.89
CA PRO A 264 12.68 4.23 -19.97
C PRO A 264 14.22 4.26 -19.92
N GLU A 265 14.87 4.22 -21.08
CA GLU A 265 16.30 4.54 -21.15
C GLU A 265 16.48 5.99 -20.72
N GLU A 266 17.35 6.24 -19.74
CA GLU A 266 17.75 7.62 -19.45
C GLU A 266 18.32 8.22 -20.75
N PRO A 267 17.86 9.41 -21.16
CA PRO A 267 18.44 10.06 -22.32
C PRO A 267 19.93 10.17 -22.04
N GLY A 268 20.75 9.49 -22.85
CA GLY A 268 22.19 9.50 -22.69
C GLY A 268 22.69 10.95 -22.78
N ASP A 269 22.85 11.59 -21.64
CA ASP A 269 23.45 12.89 -21.53
C ASP A 269 24.92 12.70 -21.94
N GLY A 270 25.22 13.05 -23.19
CA GLY A 270 26.57 13.03 -23.75
C GLY A 270 27.55 14.02 -23.10
N ALA A 271 27.42 14.30 -21.79
CA ALA A 271 28.27 15.21 -21.04
C ALA A 271 28.24 15.06 -19.49
N ALA A 272 27.69 13.98 -18.90
CA ALA A 272 27.62 13.86 -17.43
C ALA A 272 28.17 12.54 -16.85
N GLU A 273 29.05 11.84 -17.56
CA GLU A 273 29.62 10.55 -17.09
C GLU A 273 30.58 10.65 -15.89
N ASP A 274 30.98 11.85 -15.43
CA ASP A 274 32.11 11.97 -14.47
C ASP A 274 31.81 12.65 -13.12
N ASP A 275 30.57 12.96 -12.76
CA ASP A 275 30.25 13.49 -11.42
C ASP A 275 29.58 12.44 -10.52
N PHE A 276 30.40 11.51 -10.05
CA PHE A 276 30.03 10.49 -9.06
C PHE A 276 29.34 11.10 -7.82
N ASP A 277 29.78 12.28 -7.39
CA ASP A 277 29.23 12.95 -6.22
C ASP A 277 27.80 13.43 -6.50
N ALA A 278 27.53 14.00 -7.68
CA ALA A 278 26.20 14.40 -8.09
C ALA A 278 25.23 13.21 -8.29
N ALA A 279 25.72 12.08 -8.80
CA ALA A 279 24.93 10.85 -8.90
C ALA A 279 24.60 10.25 -7.53
N MET A 280 25.59 10.24 -6.61
CA MET A 280 25.40 9.80 -5.24
C MET A 280 24.45 10.71 -4.47
N GLU A 281 24.56 12.03 -4.63
CA GLU A 281 23.67 13.01 -4.01
C GLU A 281 22.22 12.81 -4.45
N ARG A 282 21.98 12.58 -5.75
CA ARG A 282 20.65 12.24 -6.28
C ARG A 282 20.09 10.94 -5.67
N LEU A 283 20.89 9.88 -5.58
CA LEU A 283 20.45 8.62 -4.99
C LEU A 283 20.15 8.73 -3.48
N LEU A 284 21.01 9.44 -2.74
CA LEU A 284 20.79 9.69 -1.31
C LEU A 284 19.58 10.59 -1.09
N ALA A 285 19.37 11.61 -1.91
CA ALA A 285 18.17 12.44 -1.88
C ALA A 285 16.91 11.60 -2.15
N ALA A 286 16.91 10.76 -3.19
CA ALA A 286 15.81 9.85 -3.49
C ALA A 286 15.51 8.88 -2.33
N ALA A 287 16.52 8.46 -1.58
CA ALA A 287 16.37 7.61 -0.40
C ALA A 287 15.91 8.37 0.88
N HIS A 288 15.98 9.70 0.91
CA HIS A 288 15.74 10.54 2.10
C HIS A 288 14.59 11.57 1.99
N GLY A 289 13.92 11.73 0.84
CA GLY A 289 12.82 12.69 0.65
C GLY A 289 13.18 13.92 -0.22
N PRO A 290 12.22 14.82 -0.53
CA PRO A 290 11.93 15.21 -1.91
C PRO A 290 12.90 16.26 -2.50
N GLN A 291 13.55 15.90 -3.62
CA GLN A 291 13.90 16.82 -4.71
C GLN A 291 12.75 16.90 -5.73
N GLU A 292 12.85 17.80 -6.73
CA GLU A 292 11.94 17.79 -7.89
C GLU A 292 11.89 16.36 -8.46
N PRO A 293 10.75 15.67 -8.34
CA PRO A 293 10.70 14.26 -8.65
C PRO A 293 10.75 14.07 -10.16
N ASP A 294 11.68 13.25 -10.64
CA ASP A 294 11.63 12.75 -12.02
C ASP A 294 10.25 12.13 -12.28
N GLU A 295 9.74 12.35 -13.49
CA GLU A 295 8.48 11.77 -13.95
C GLU A 295 8.74 10.99 -15.23
N GLY A 296 8.12 9.83 -15.33
CA GLY A 296 8.25 9.01 -16.52
C GLY A 296 7.11 8.02 -16.69
N THR A 297 7.31 7.12 -17.65
CA THR A 297 6.42 5.99 -17.89
C THR A 297 7.26 4.73 -17.96
N VAL A 298 6.90 3.73 -17.17
CA VAL A 298 7.41 2.37 -17.34
C VAL A 298 6.34 1.52 -18.02
N THR A 299 6.72 0.47 -18.73
CA THR A 299 5.77 -0.40 -19.43
C THR A 299 5.85 -1.81 -18.86
N CYS A 300 4.78 -2.31 -18.25
CA CYS A 300 4.63 -3.73 -17.94
C CYS A 300 4.32 -4.50 -19.24
N LEU A 301 5.24 -5.37 -19.63
CA LEU A 301 5.20 -6.03 -20.94
C LEU A 301 4.29 -7.27 -20.92
N ALA A 302 3.42 -7.39 -21.92
CA ALA A 302 2.67 -8.62 -22.20
C ALA A 302 3.57 -9.66 -22.87
N THR A 303 4.48 -10.24 -22.09
CA THR A 303 5.44 -11.23 -22.57
C THR A 303 5.39 -12.52 -21.76
N ALA A 304 5.72 -13.63 -22.42
CA ALA A 304 5.99 -14.91 -21.75
C ALA A 304 7.48 -15.09 -21.42
N GLU A 305 8.34 -14.18 -21.90
CA GLU A 305 9.78 -14.19 -21.61
C GLU A 305 10.03 -13.73 -20.17
N THR A 306 10.89 -14.45 -19.45
CA THR A 306 11.38 -14.03 -18.12
C THR A 306 12.68 -13.27 -18.26
N SER A 307 12.85 -12.18 -17.51
CA SER A 307 14.13 -11.48 -17.41
C SER A 307 15.10 -12.16 -16.42
N ASP A 308 16.39 -11.81 -16.46
CA ASP A 308 17.34 -12.18 -15.38
C ASP A 308 16.85 -11.65 -14.01
N LEU A 309 16.34 -10.42 -13.94
CA LEU A 309 15.82 -9.84 -12.69
C LEU A 309 14.68 -10.69 -12.10
N CYS A 310 13.73 -11.16 -12.92
CA CYS A 310 12.68 -12.07 -12.47
C CYS A 310 13.24 -13.39 -11.93
N ARG A 311 14.29 -13.94 -12.56
CA ARG A 311 14.96 -15.16 -12.10
C ARG A 311 15.69 -14.95 -10.77
N ILE A 312 16.38 -13.83 -10.62
CA ILE A 312 17.07 -13.44 -9.38
C ILE A 312 16.06 -13.30 -8.24
N LEU A 313 14.95 -12.61 -8.47
CA LEU A 313 13.94 -12.40 -7.42
C LEU A 313 13.18 -13.67 -7.06
N ARG A 314 13.00 -14.59 -8.01
CA ARG A 314 12.51 -15.94 -7.68
C ARG A 314 13.48 -16.67 -6.74
N ALA A 315 14.79 -16.59 -6.99
CA ALA A 315 15.79 -17.16 -6.09
C ALA A 315 15.75 -16.47 -4.71
N PHE A 316 15.56 -15.16 -4.67
CA PHE A 316 15.41 -14.41 -3.41
C PHE A 316 14.16 -14.84 -2.65
N GLY A 317 13.05 -15.13 -3.32
CA GLY A 317 11.85 -15.70 -2.70
C GLY A 317 12.12 -17.05 -2.04
N HIS A 318 12.90 -17.92 -2.68
CA HIS A 318 13.32 -19.20 -2.08
C HIS A 318 14.23 -19.01 -0.86
N LEU A 319 15.10 -18.00 -0.87
CA LEU A 319 15.96 -17.66 0.26
C LEU A 319 15.17 -17.02 1.41
N ALA A 320 14.23 -16.12 1.12
CA ALA A 320 13.34 -15.52 2.10
C ALA A 320 12.52 -16.58 2.84
N ALA A 321 12.00 -17.58 2.13
CA ALA A 321 11.30 -18.73 2.72
C ALA A 321 12.19 -19.58 3.67
N ARG A 322 13.52 -19.46 3.57
CA ARG A 322 14.52 -20.09 4.45
C ARG A 322 15.00 -19.16 5.57
N GLY A 323 14.43 -17.96 5.68
CA GLY A 323 14.76 -16.97 6.72
C GLY A 323 15.91 -16.03 6.37
N TYR A 324 16.26 -15.88 5.09
CA TYR A 324 17.19 -14.82 4.66
C TYR A 324 16.47 -13.48 4.46
N VAL A 325 17.14 -12.38 4.77
CA VAL A 325 16.80 -11.05 4.24
C VAL A 325 17.34 -10.98 2.81
N ALA A 326 16.48 -11.27 1.82
CA ALA A 326 16.86 -11.33 0.42
C ALA A 326 16.21 -10.19 -0.38
N GLU A 327 16.94 -9.09 -0.65
CA GLU A 327 16.36 -7.83 -1.14
C GLU A 327 17.08 -7.21 -2.34
N PRO A 328 16.36 -6.84 -3.41
CA PRO A 328 16.91 -6.07 -4.53
C PRO A 328 17.14 -4.61 -4.17
N ALA A 329 18.16 -3.99 -4.78
CA ALA A 329 18.37 -2.53 -4.79
C ALA A 329 18.09 -1.86 -3.44
N LEU A 330 18.54 -2.49 -2.35
CA LEU A 330 18.01 -2.29 -0.99
C LEU A 330 18.28 -0.87 -0.47
N TRP A 331 19.43 -0.32 -0.83
CA TRP A 331 19.86 1.03 -0.48
C TRP A 331 20.88 1.52 -1.51
N PRO A 332 21.07 2.84 -1.70
CA PRO A 332 22.10 3.38 -2.60
C PRO A 332 23.50 2.85 -2.34
N THR A 333 23.86 2.64 -1.07
CA THR A 333 25.21 2.24 -0.66
C THR A 333 25.21 0.89 0.04
N THR A 334 26.31 0.14 -0.10
CA THR A 334 26.49 -1.16 0.55
C THR A 334 26.45 -1.08 2.08
N SER A 335 27.00 -0.01 2.66
CA SER A 335 26.95 0.22 4.11
C SER A 335 25.52 0.46 4.60
N GLY A 336 24.72 1.24 3.87
CA GLY A 336 23.31 1.43 4.20
C GLY A 336 22.46 0.18 4.00
N CYS A 337 22.79 -0.67 3.02
CA CYS A 337 22.18 -2.00 2.89
C CYS A 337 22.41 -2.84 4.16
N TRP A 338 23.64 -2.87 4.68
CA TRP A 338 23.94 -3.60 5.92
C TRP A 338 23.24 -3.02 7.15
N GLN A 339 23.10 -1.70 7.23
CA GLN A 339 22.30 -1.06 8.27
C GLN A 339 20.84 -1.54 8.22
N ARG A 340 20.21 -1.53 7.04
CA ARG A 340 18.84 -2.01 6.84
C ARG A 340 18.69 -3.50 7.18
N VAL A 341 19.68 -4.32 6.85
CA VAL A 341 19.71 -5.74 7.25
C VAL A 341 19.73 -5.86 8.77
N ALA A 342 20.61 -5.12 9.46
CA ALA A 342 20.71 -5.17 10.93
C ALA A 342 19.42 -4.71 11.62
N GLU A 343 18.77 -3.66 11.10
CA GLU A 343 17.46 -3.18 11.59
C GLU A 343 16.37 -4.26 11.47
N ARG A 344 16.42 -5.08 10.41
CA ARG A 344 15.42 -6.13 10.15
C ARG A 344 15.69 -7.44 10.87
N THR A 345 16.95 -7.84 11.05
CA THR A 345 17.28 -9.14 11.66
C THR A 345 17.19 -9.14 13.17
N GLY A 346 17.31 -7.99 13.84
CA GLY A 346 17.20 -7.85 15.30
C GLY A 346 18.32 -8.53 16.12
N ASP A 347 19.02 -9.51 15.54
CA ASP A 347 20.22 -10.16 16.06
C ASP A 347 21.43 -9.84 15.14
N PRO A 348 22.34 -8.95 15.56
CA PRO A 348 23.51 -8.58 14.77
C PRO A 348 24.61 -9.65 14.73
N GLY A 349 24.50 -10.75 15.49
CA GLY A 349 25.57 -11.75 15.64
C GLY A 349 25.69 -12.75 14.49
N SER A 350 24.65 -12.95 13.69
CA SER A 350 24.65 -13.89 12.56
C SER A 350 23.57 -13.55 11.51
N PRO A 351 23.67 -12.42 10.80
CA PRO A 351 22.69 -12.06 9.79
C PRO A 351 22.71 -13.09 8.64
N ARG A 352 21.53 -13.51 8.19
CA ARG A 352 21.35 -14.26 6.93
C ARG A 352 20.76 -13.30 5.92
N ALA A 353 21.55 -12.87 4.95
CA ALA A 353 21.13 -11.85 4.00
C ALA A 353 21.77 -12.06 2.62
N VAL A 354 21.07 -11.64 1.57
CA VAL A 354 21.58 -11.53 0.20
C VAL A 354 20.95 -10.30 -0.44
N PHE A 355 21.74 -9.39 -0.97
CA PHE A 355 21.22 -8.14 -1.56
C PHE A 355 22.19 -7.54 -2.56
N TRP A 356 21.73 -6.54 -3.31
CA TRP A 356 22.61 -5.59 -4.01
C TRP A 356 22.16 -4.15 -3.73
N ASN A 357 23.05 -3.18 -3.96
CA ASN A 357 22.75 -1.76 -3.79
C ASN A 357 22.14 -1.17 -5.06
N THR A 358 21.47 -0.01 -4.97
CA THR A 358 20.80 0.62 -6.11
C THR A 358 21.76 0.89 -7.28
N GLN A 359 22.99 1.34 -7.00
CA GLN A 359 24.00 1.64 -8.05
C GLN A 359 24.33 0.42 -8.91
N SER A 360 24.44 -0.75 -8.28
CA SER A 360 24.67 -2.01 -9.00
C SER A 360 23.47 -2.40 -9.85
N HIS A 361 22.27 -1.98 -9.47
CA HIS A 361 21.07 -2.22 -10.28
C HIS A 361 21.10 -1.38 -11.55
N ASP A 362 21.35 -0.07 -11.41
CA ASP A 362 21.31 0.88 -12.52
C ASP A 362 22.39 0.60 -13.58
N THR A 363 23.47 -0.09 -13.19
CA THR A 363 24.59 -0.42 -14.09
C THR A 363 24.56 -1.84 -14.64
N ALA A 364 24.03 -2.82 -13.90
CA ALA A 364 24.11 -4.22 -14.30
C ALA A 364 22.95 -4.68 -15.21
N PHE A 365 21.83 -3.94 -15.25
CA PHE A 365 20.63 -4.35 -15.97
C PHE A 365 20.33 -3.48 -17.19
N GLU A 366 19.89 -4.10 -18.29
CA GLU A 366 19.25 -3.37 -19.38
C GLU A 366 17.82 -2.93 -19.00
N PRO A 367 17.16 -2.06 -19.77
CA PRO A 367 15.83 -1.54 -19.45
C PRO A 367 14.74 -2.60 -19.21
N ARG A 368 14.87 -3.81 -19.76
CA ARG A 368 13.96 -4.95 -19.56
C ARG A 368 14.31 -5.82 -18.33
N GLY A 369 15.40 -5.52 -17.64
CA GLY A 369 15.85 -6.24 -16.45
C GLY A 369 16.68 -7.49 -16.74
N ASP A 370 17.29 -7.60 -17.92
CA ASP A 370 18.30 -8.63 -18.18
C ASP A 370 19.69 -8.13 -17.82
N LEU A 371 20.57 -9.03 -17.37
CA LEU A 371 21.93 -8.66 -17.00
C LEU A 371 22.74 -8.35 -18.27
N VAL A 372 23.34 -7.17 -18.30
CA VAL A 372 24.32 -6.75 -19.32
C VAL A 372 25.74 -6.70 -18.79
N ASP A 373 25.90 -6.64 -17.46
CA ASP A 373 27.18 -6.72 -16.76
C ASP A 373 27.09 -7.63 -15.52
N GLU A 374 28.22 -7.86 -14.86
CA GLU A 374 28.30 -8.64 -13.63
C GLU A 374 27.61 -7.91 -12.46
N LEU A 375 26.66 -8.59 -11.82
CA LEU A 375 26.01 -8.11 -10.60
C LEU A 375 26.67 -8.73 -9.37
N TYR A 376 27.16 -7.88 -8.48
CA TYR A 376 27.82 -8.26 -7.24
C TYR A 376 26.82 -8.24 -6.07
N LEU A 377 26.70 -9.35 -5.34
CA LEU A 377 25.79 -9.46 -4.21
C LEU A 377 26.52 -9.34 -2.88
N GLY A 378 26.04 -8.46 -2.01
CA GLY A 378 26.32 -8.51 -0.57
C GLY A 378 25.63 -9.72 0.03
N TRP A 379 26.33 -10.45 0.92
CA TRP A 379 25.79 -11.68 1.48
C TRP A 379 26.31 -11.97 2.89
N ALA A 380 25.52 -12.70 3.65
CA ALA A 380 25.89 -13.36 4.91
C ALA A 380 25.00 -14.60 5.10
N GLY A 381 25.54 -15.66 5.70
CA GLY A 381 24.85 -16.94 5.89
C GLY A 381 25.59 -18.11 5.24
N ASP A 382 24.86 -19.14 4.80
CA ASP A 382 25.45 -20.33 4.18
C ASP A 382 25.65 -20.11 2.67
N PRO A 383 26.90 -20.06 2.18
CA PRO A 383 27.16 -19.84 0.76
C PRO A 383 26.67 -20.97 -0.15
N ALA A 384 26.58 -22.21 0.34
CA ALA A 384 26.07 -23.33 -0.44
C ALA A 384 24.55 -23.20 -0.66
N GLU A 385 23.80 -22.81 0.38
CA GLU A 385 22.35 -22.57 0.25
C GLU A 385 22.03 -21.42 -0.71
N ILE A 386 22.83 -20.33 -0.64
CA ILE A 386 22.70 -19.17 -1.53
C ILE A 386 23.02 -19.57 -2.98
N ALA A 387 24.14 -20.26 -3.20
CA ALA A 387 24.54 -20.73 -4.52
C ALA A 387 23.48 -21.65 -5.15
N GLU A 388 22.95 -22.60 -4.37
CA GLU A 388 21.92 -23.53 -4.82
C GLU A 388 20.63 -22.79 -5.23
N ALA A 389 20.16 -21.85 -4.40
CA ALA A 389 18.96 -21.08 -4.69
C ALA A 389 19.11 -20.23 -5.97
N LEU A 390 20.25 -19.55 -6.13
CA LEU A 390 20.53 -18.72 -7.30
C LEU A 390 20.65 -19.59 -8.57
N ALA A 391 21.47 -20.64 -8.54
CA ALA A 391 21.68 -21.52 -9.69
C ALA A 391 20.41 -22.29 -10.10
N GLY A 392 19.54 -22.61 -9.12
CA GLY A 392 18.26 -23.29 -9.35
C GLY A 392 17.28 -22.54 -10.26
N THR A 393 17.53 -21.25 -10.52
CA THR A 393 16.72 -20.42 -11.42
C THR A 393 17.32 -20.25 -12.82
N GLY A 394 18.42 -20.96 -13.11
CA GLY A 394 19.11 -20.90 -14.40
C GLY A 394 20.03 -19.69 -14.56
N LEU A 395 20.46 -19.07 -13.46
CA LEU A 395 21.44 -17.99 -13.45
C LEU A 395 22.87 -18.55 -13.53
N THR A 396 23.78 -17.77 -14.13
CA THR A 396 25.21 -18.05 -14.09
C THR A 396 25.80 -17.48 -12.82
N VAL A 397 26.10 -18.33 -11.83
CA VAL A 397 26.55 -17.92 -10.49
C VAL A 397 28.02 -18.28 -10.29
N LYS A 398 28.83 -17.30 -9.89
CA LYS A 398 30.15 -17.53 -9.31
C LYS A 398 30.04 -17.40 -7.79
N ALA A 399 30.14 -18.53 -7.10
CA ALA A 399 30.12 -18.57 -5.63
C ALA A 399 31.43 -17.99 -5.05
N PRO A 400 31.38 -17.33 -3.88
CA PRO A 400 32.55 -16.76 -3.23
C PRO A 400 33.52 -17.84 -2.77
N ALA A 401 34.82 -17.55 -2.84
CA ALA A 401 35.86 -18.45 -2.34
C ALA A 401 36.03 -18.37 -0.82
N ASP A 402 35.68 -17.22 -0.25
CA ASP A 402 35.69 -16.93 1.18
C ASP A 402 34.65 -15.85 1.54
N GLU A 403 34.43 -15.64 2.84
CA GLU A 403 33.46 -14.67 3.41
C GLU A 403 33.72 -13.21 3.02
N LYS A 404 34.87 -12.87 2.43
CA LYS A 404 35.22 -11.51 2.01
C LYS A 404 34.97 -11.26 0.52
N THR A 405 34.71 -12.31 -0.25
CA THR A 405 34.40 -12.22 -1.68
C THR A 405 32.88 -12.22 -1.88
N ALA A 406 32.40 -11.45 -2.87
CA ALA A 406 30.97 -11.39 -3.19
C ALA A 406 30.53 -12.57 -4.06
N PHE A 407 29.23 -12.90 -4.03
CA PHE A 407 28.62 -13.66 -5.13
C PHE A 407 28.58 -12.78 -6.37
N VAL A 408 28.85 -13.37 -7.54
CA VAL A 408 28.76 -12.68 -8.82
C VAL A 408 27.76 -13.40 -9.72
N LEU A 409 26.77 -12.65 -10.20
CA LEU A 409 25.85 -13.10 -11.24
C LEU A 409 26.31 -12.54 -12.57
N ALA A 410 26.50 -13.41 -13.55
CA ALA A 410 26.93 -13.00 -14.88
C ALA A 410 25.75 -13.07 -15.89
N PRO A 411 25.78 -12.22 -16.93
CA PRO A 411 24.84 -12.31 -18.05
C PRO A 411 24.76 -13.74 -18.59
N ALA A 412 23.55 -14.19 -18.92
CA ALA A 412 23.41 -15.43 -19.67
C ALA A 412 24.18 -15.30 -20.99
N ALA A 413 24.93 -16.33 -21.37
CA ALA A 413 25.62 -16.36 -22.66
C ALA A 413 24.59 -16.40 -23.80
N ARG A 414 24.07 -15.23 -24.21
CA ARG A 414 23.19 -15.12 -25.37
C ARG A 414 24.01 -15.44 -26.61
N PRO A 415 23.55 -16.34 -27.50
CA PRO A 415 24.20 -16.48 -28.80
C PRO A 415 24.16 -15.10 -29.48
N ARG A 416 25.33 -14.59 -29.88
CA ARG A 416 25.44 -13.37 -30.68
C ARG A 416 24.56 -13.55 -31.93
N THR A 417 23.43 -12.86 -31.98
CA THR A 417 22.59 -12.72 -33.18
C THR A 417 23.18 -11.68 -34.11
#